data_AF-A0A813NXK6-F1
#
_entry.id   AF-A0A813NXK6-F1
#
_cell.length_a   1.000
_cell.length_b   1.000
_cell.length_c   1.000
_cell.angle_alpha   90.00
_cell.angle_beta   90.00
_cell.angle_gamma   90.00
#
_symmetry.space_group_name_H-M   'P 1'
#
loop_
_entity.id
_entity.type
_entity.pdbx_description
1 polymer ?
#
loop_
_entity_poly.entity_id
_entity_poly.type
_entity_poly.pdbx_seq_one_letter_code
_entity_poly.pdbx_strand_id
1 'polypeptide(L)'
;MTGDYHSINKTHDIVRILKLNKTFHIDDASVIVSDFNGTFRLPKDDPAYDQPFNRYWPRDDRELETERFMLNVHGTFYEAGREAGYVGIRPIATHSKKIMDFASWRGIVILTGTKQNASFDGHYFPTSRGNDQWFGMIEDLWKLGKPRGEGALWKENYVNTNEISLTYLMTGYDKKTVSITADTNINVTLQVNVELHGWHNYKPMQAIAGSTIHYVFSDGYSDHWIRAVVERACTITISFKYQ
;
A
#
# COMPACT_ATOMS: atom_id res chain seq x y z
N MET A 1 -43.67 -10.56 -30.18
CA MET A 1 -42.23 -10.84 -30.30
C MET A 1 -41.66 -11.08 -28.91
N THR A 2 -41.80 -12.31 -28.41
CA THR A 2 -41.12 -12.76 -27.19
C THR A 2 -39.71 -13.15 -27.60
N GLY A 3 -38.76 -12.24 -27.40
CA GLY A 3 -37.36 -12.55 -27.64
C GLY A 3 -36.90 -13.57 -26.59
N ASP A 4 -36.54 -14.77 -27.04
CA ASP A 4 -35.87 -15.77 -26.22
C ASP A 4 -34.52 -15.20 -25.75
N TYR A 5 -34.52 -14.61 -24.56
CA TYR A 5 -33.29 -14.34 -23.83
C TYR A 5 -32.74 -15.67 -23.34
N HIS A 6 -31.92 -16.33 -24.16
CA HIS A 6 -31.02 -17.35 -23.66
C HIS A 6 -30.07 -16.68 -22.64
N SER A 7 -30.37 -16.86 -21.35
CA SER A 7 -29.51 -16.38 -20.27
C SER A 7 -28.18 -17.13 -20.35
N ILE A 8 -27.12 -16.43 -20.78
CA ILE A 8 -25.77 -16.96 -20.72
C ILE A 8 -25.47 -17.25 -19.23
N ASN A 9 -25.26 -18.53 -18.90
CA ASN A 9 -24.90 -18.92 -17.54
C ASN A 9 -23.46 -18.48 -17.26
N LYS A 10 -23.31 -17.33 -16.58
CA LYS A 10 -22.03 -16.74 -16.18
C LYS A 10 -21.55 -17.19 -14.79
N THR A 11 -22.14 -18.23 -14.19
CA THR A 11 -21.84 -18.64 -12.81
C THR A 11 -20.36 -18.93 -12.61
N HIS A 12 -19.74 -19.63 -13.56
CA HIS A 12 -18.30 -19.94 -13.49
C HIS A 12 -17.45 -18.66 -13.47
N ASP A 13 -17.75 -17.69 -14.33
CA ASP A 13 -17.04 -16.41 -14.37
C ASP A 13 -17.21 -15.61 -13.09
N ILE A 14 -18.43 -15.55 -12.56
CA ILE A 14 -18.74 -14.85 -11.31
C ILE A 14 -17.95 -15.45 -10.15
N VAL A 15 -17.96 -16.78 -9.99
CA VAL A 15 -17.21 -17.45 -8.94
C VAL A 15 -15.71 -17.20 -9.08
N ARG A 16 -15.18 -17.24 -10.31
CA ARG A 16 -13.76 -16.97 -10.58
C ARG A 16 -13.37 -15.53 -10.21
N ILE A 17 -14.16 -14.54 -10.65
CA ILE A 17 -13.85 -13.10 -10.49
C ILE A 17 -14.07 -12.64 -9.05
N LEU A 18 -15.09 -13.15 -8.36
CA LEU A 18 -15.44 -12.72 -7.01
C LEU A 18 -14.74 -13.52 -5.90
N LYS A 19 -13.94 -14.54 -6.25
CA LYS A 19 -13.17 -15.29 -5.28
C LYS A 19 -12.17 -14.36 -4.59
N LEU A 20 -12.33 -14.17 -3.28
CA LEU A 20 -11.38 -13.43 -2.46
C LEU A 20 -10.07 -14.22 -2.37
N ASN A 21 -9.04 -13.71 -3.02
CA ASN A 21 -7.67 -14.19 -2.89
C ASN A 21 -6.86 -13.04 -2.29
N LYS A 22 -6.04 -13.34 -1.27
CA LYS A 22 -5.09 -12.36 -0.75
C LYS A 22 -3.97 -12.19 -1.79
N THR A 23 -3.87 -11.00 -2.39
CA THR A 23 -2.92 -10.67 -3.47
C THR A 23 -1.60 -10.07 -2.96
N PHE A 24 -1.49 -9.85 -1.65
CA PHE A 24 -0.32 -9.26 -1.00
C PHE A 24 0.30 -10.19 0.05
N HIS A 25 1.57 -9.95 0.36
CA HIS A 25 2.30 -10.57 1.45
C HIS A 25 2.62 -9.51 2.52
N ILE A 26 2.76 -9.93 3.77
CA ILE A 26 3.25 -9.05 4.85
C ILE A 26 4.44 -9.76 5.48
N ASP A 27 5.59 -9.10 5.48
CA ASP A 27 6.74 -9.53 6.28
C ASP A 27 6.88 -8.65 7.53
N ASP A 28 7.93 -8.89 8.31
CA ASP A 28 8.17 -8.18 9.57
C ASP A 28 8.38 -6.67 9.40
N ALA A 29 8.68 -6.23 8.17
CA ALA A 29 9.04 -4.86 7.83
C ALA A 29 7.94 -4.11 7.10
N SER A 30 7.34 -4.70 6.06
CA SER A 30 6.52 -4.00 5.08
C SER A 30 5.43 -4.89 4.49
N VAL A 31 4.47 -4.27 3.80
CA VAL A 31 3.59 -4.98 2.87
C VAL A 31 4.35 -5.20 1.56
N ILE A 32 4.21 -6.36 0.95
CA ILE A 32 4.78 -6.69 -0.37
C ILE A 32 3.64 -6.94 -1.35
N VAL A 33 3.67 -6.23 -2.47
CA VAL A 33 2.70 -6.36 -3.57
C VAL A 33 3.43 -6.67 -4.87
N SER A 34 2.79 -7.42 -5.76
CA SER A 34 3.37 -7.77 -7.05
C SER A 34 2.35 -7.68 -8.17
N ASP A 35 2.81 -7.27 -9.34
CA ASP A 35 2.05 -7.27 -10.58
C ASP A 35 2.96 -7.66 -11.76
N PHE A 36 2.55 -7.36 -12.99
CA PHE A 36 3.34 -7.61 -14.19
C PHE A 36 4.57 -6.70 -14.35
N ASN A 37 4.71 -5.62 -13.56
CA ASN A 37 5.86 -4.73 -13.58
C ASN A 37 6.92 -5.10 -12.54
N GLY A 38 6.55 -5.85 -11.50
CA GLY A 38 7.51 -6.36 -10.52
C GLY A 38 6.93 -6.51 -9.13
N THR A 39 7.80 -6.38 -8.13
CA THR A 39 7.49 -6.55 -6.71
C THR A 39 7.94 -5.31 -5.95
N PHE A 40 7.01 -4.77 -5.16
CA PHE A 40 7.16 -3.50 -4.47
C PHE A 40 6.83 -3.65 -2.99
N ARG A 41 7.50 -2.86 -2.15
CA ARG A 41 7.22 -2.73 -0.73
C ARG A 41 6.37 -1.48 -0.48
N LEU A 42 5.34 -1.61 0.35
CA LEU A 42 4.46 -0.53 0.81
C LEU A 42 4.52 -0.42 2.35
N PRO A 43 4.25 0.78 2.91
CA PRO A 43 4.23 0.97 4.36
C PRO A 43 3.13 0.17 5.06
N LYS A 44 3.41 -0.18 6.32
CA LYS A 44 2.47 -0.68 7.31
C LYS A 44 1.95 0.50 8.15
N ASP A 45 0.67 0.46 8.54
CA ASP A 45 0.06 1.26 9.59
C ASP A 45 -0.10 0.38 10.86
N ASP A 46 -1.33 0.16 11.34
CA ASP A 46 -1.60 -0.55 12.59
C ASP A 46 -1.34 -2.07 12.51
N PRO A 47 -0.64 -2.69 13.48
CA PRO A 47 -0.44 -4.16 13.54
C PRO A 47 -1.72 -4.99 13.51
N ALA A 48 -2.90 -4.41 13.81
CA ALA A 48 -4.19 -5.06 13.64
C ALA A 48 -4.47 -5.50 12.19
N TYR A 49 -3.77 -4.94 11.19
CA TYR A 49 -3.84 -5.35 9.79
C TYR A 49 -2.89 -6.52 9.44
N ASP A 50 -2.05 -6.98 10.36
CA ASP A 50 -1.18 -8.15 10.14
C ASP A 50 -1.97 -9.48 10.11
N GLN A 51 -3.25 -9.44 10.48
CA GLN A 51 -4.14 -10.59 10.59
C GLN A 51 -5.45 -10.34 9.83
N PRO A 52 -6.17 -11.39 9.40
CA PRO A 52 -7.53 -11.23 8.91
C PRO A 52 -8.41 -10.60 10.00
N PHE A 53 -9.52 -9.97 9.60
CA PHE A 53 -10.49 -9.41 10.54
C PHE A 53 -11.33 -10.54 11.18
N ASN A 54 -12.67 -10.45 11.22
CA ASN A 54 -13.52 -11.49 11.81
C ASN A 54 -13.51 -12.80 10.98
N ARG A 55 -12.35 -13.47 10.89
CA ARG A 55 -11.98 -14.70 10.15
C ARG A 55 -11.71 -14.56 8.65
N TYR A 56 -11.91 -13.39 8.06
CA TYR A 56 -11.70 -13.18 6.63
C TYR A 56 -10.74 -12.02 6.38
N TRP A 57 -9.90 -12.17 5.36
CA TRP A 57 -9.20 -11.03 4.77
C TRP A 57 -10.23 -10.13 4.09
N PRO A 58 -10.11 -8.80 4.23
CA PRO A 58 -10.92 -7.88 3.44
C PRO A 58 -10.56 -8.02 1.96
N ARG A 59 -11.44 -7.51 1.09
CA ARG A 59 -11.06 -7.28 -0.31
C ARG A 59 -9.89 -6.30 -0.33
N ASP A 60 -8.85 -6.67 -1.05
CA ASP A 60 -7.63 -5.88 -1.21
C ASP A 60 -7.66 -5.09 -2.50
N ASP A 61 -8.05 -5.66 -3.65
CA ASP A 61 -8.03 -4.94 -4.93
C ASP A 61 -9.39 -4.93 -5.66
N ARG A 62 -9.67 -3.81 -6.34
CA ARG A 62 -10.80 -3.67 -7.27
C ARG A 62 -10.71 -2.42 -8.14
N GLU A 63 -11.16 -2.54 -9.38
CA GLU A 63 -11.49 -1.38 -10.23
C GLU A 63 -12.75 -0.67 -9.72
N LEU A 64 -12.62 0.61 -9.34
CA LEU A 64 -13.75 1.42 -8.90
C LEU A 64 -14.27 2.35 -10.00
N GLU A 65 -13.38 2.84 -10.86
CA GLU A 65 -13.70 3.64 -12.04
C GLU A 65 -12.90 3.11 -13.22
N THR A 66 -13.38 3.38 -14.44
CA THR A 66 -12.67 2.98 -15.66
C THR A 66 -11.21 3.45 -15.61
N GLU A 67 -10.28 2.50 -15.77
CA GLU A 67 -8.82 2.69 -15.70
C GLU A 67 -8.23 2.98 -14.32
N ARG A 68 -9.05 3.02 -13.25
CA ARG A 68 -8.60 3.29 -11.87
C ARG A 68 -8.85 2.10 -10.96
N PHE A 69 -7.78 1.37 -10.68
CA PHE A 69 -7.75 0.31 -9.68
C PHE A 69 -7.42 0.89 -8.31
N MET A 70 -8.16 0.43 -7.30
CA MET A 70 -7.86 0.70 -5.91
C MET A 70 -7.33 -0.56 -5.24
N LEU A 71 -6.23 -0.40 -4.52
CA LEU A 71 -5.69 -1.37 -3.58
C LEU A 71 -5.91 -0.85 -2.16
N ASN A 72 -6.45 -1.67 -1.26
CA ASN A 72 -6.60 -1.40 0.15
C ASN A 72 -5.80 -2.42 0.96
N VAL A 73 -4.63 -2.01 1.43
CA VAL A 73 -3.74 -2.88 2.22
C VAL A 73 -3.20 -2.11 3.42
N HIS A 74 -3.15 -2.80 4.55
CA HIS A 74 -2.60 -2.28 5.81
C HIS A 74 -3.13 -0.90 6.19
N GLY A 75 -4.46 -0.72 6.07
CA GLY A 75 -5.16 0.49 6.46
C GLY A 75 -4.99 1.68 5.51
N THR A 76 -4.44 1.47 4.31
CA THR A 76 -4.23 2.52 3.32
C THR A 76 -4.85 2.14 1.98
N PHE A 77 -5.62 3.06 1.40
CA PHE A 77 -6.00 3.01 0.00
C PHE A 77 -4.88 3.54 -0.87
N TYR A 78 -4.62 2.84 -1.96
CA TYR A 78 -3.69 3.20 -3.02
C TYR A 78 -4.42 3.15 -4.35
N GLU A 79 -4.07 4.06 -5.26
CA GLU A 79 -4.53 4.07 -6.64
C GLU A 79 -3.43 3.52 -7.56
N ALA A 80 -3.82 2.65 -8.48
CA ALA A 80 -3.01 2.18 -9.60
C ALA A 80 -3.79 2.32 -10.91
N GLY A 81 -3.09 2.70 -11.98
CA GLY A 81 -3.68 2.71 -13.32
C GLY A 81 -3.78 1.28 -13.87
N ARG A 82 -4.84 0.95 -14.62
CA ARG A 82 -5.03 -0.38 -15.22
C ARG A 82 -3.79 -0.85 -15.99
N GLU A 83 -3.32 -0.02 -16.92
CA GLU A 83 -2.18 -0.36 -17.80
C GLU A 83 -0.82 -0.12 -17.15
N ALA A 84 -0.72 0.88 -16.27
CA ALA A 84 0.53 1.17 -15.57
C ALA A 84 0.82 0.15 -14.46
N GLY A 85 -0.21 -0.41 -13.83
CA GLY A 85 -0.07 -1.30 -12.68
C GLY A 85 0.58 -0.62 -11.47
N TYR A 86 1.29 -1.40 -10.67
CA TYR A 86 1.87 -0.97 -9.41
C TYR A 86 3.14 -0.13 -9.55
N VAL A 87 3.76 -0.05 -10.73
CA VAL A 87 4.93 0.83 -10.94
C VAL A 87 4.59 2.31 -10.76
N GLY A 88 3.33 2.69 -10.96
CA GLY A 88 2.82 4.04 -10.78
C GLY A 88 1.88 4.20 -9.58
N ILE A 89 1.88 3.24 -8.65
CA ILE A 89 0.96 3.23 -7.51
C ILE A 89 1.20 4.44 -6.61
N ARG A 90 0.12 5.05 -6.11
CA ARG A 90 0.22 6.18 -5.17
C ARG A 90 -0.75 6.01 -4.01
N PRO A 91 -0.38 6.43 -2.79
CA PRO A 91 -1.31 6.37 -1.67
C PRO A 91 -2.36 7.47 -1.80
N ILE A 92 -3.59 7.14 -1.43
CA ILE A 92 -4.74 8.07 -1.39
C ILE A 92 -5.00 8.49 0.05
N ALA A 93 -5.21 7.53 0.94
CA ALA A 93 -5.53 7.81 2.33
C ALA A 93 -5.24 6.63 3.27
N THR A 94 -4.65 6.93 4.43
CA THR A 94 -4.50 5.98 5.54
C THR A 94 -5.62 6.19 6.54
N HIS A 95 -6.55 5.22 6.62
CA HIS A 95 -7.89 5.42 7.17
C HIS A 95 -8.12 4.81 8.56
N SER A 96 -7.27 3.87 9.00
CA SER A 96 -7.40 3.16 10.30
C SER A 96 -8.82 2.60 10.55
N LYS A 97 -9.46 2.08 9.51
CA LYS A 97 -10.80 1.44 9.54
C LYS A 97 -10.71 -0.04 9.17
N LYS A 98 -11.70 -0.84 9.58
CA LYS A 98 -11.84 -2.24 9.18
C LYS A 98 -12.76 -2.38 7.96
N ILE A 99 -12.38 -1.75 6.84
CA ILE A 99 -13.14 -1.85 5.59
C ILE A 99 -13.06 -3.31 5.12
N MET A 100 -14.21 -3.99 5.05
CA MET A 100 -14.27 -5.40 4.67
C MET A 100 -14.31 -5.58 3.15
N ASP A 101 -14.97 -4.66 2.46
CA ASP A 101 -15.25 -4.73 1.04
C ASP A 101 -15.56 -3.33 0.52
N PHE A 102 -15.27 -3.09 -0.75
CA PHE A 102 -15.57 -1.87 -1.46
C PHE A 102 -15.97 -2.17 -2.92
N ALA A 103 -16.84 -1.35 -3.50
CA ALA A 103 -17.28 -1.47 -4.90
C ALA A 103 -17.76 -0.11 -5.42
N SER A 104 -17.98 0.01 -6.72
CA SER A 104 -18.71 1.14 -7.29
C SER A 104 -20.11 0.73 -7.76
N TRP A 105 -21.06 1.64 -7.59
CA TRP A 105 -22.44 1.50 -8.05
C TRP A 105 -22.94 2.86 -8.52
N ARG A 106 -23.29 2.98 -9.80
CA ARG A 106 -23.78 4.24 -10.41
C ARG A 106 -22.84 5.43 -10.15
N GLY A 107 -21.53 5.19 -10.19
CA GLY A 107 -20.51 6.21 -9.92
C GLY A 107 -20.29 6.53 -8.44
N ILE A 108 -20.93 5.80 -7.53
CA ILE A 108 -20.77 5.96 -6.07
C ILE A 108 -19.91 4.82 -5.55
N VAL A 109 -18.89 5.15 -4.76
CA VAL A 109 -18.11 4.18 -3.98
C VAL A 109 -18.91 3.75 -2.77
N ILE A 110 -19.02 2.43 -2.58
CA ILE A 110 -19.63 1.78 -1.44
C ILE A 110 -18.52 1.13 -0.62
N LEU A 111 -18.48 1.38 0.69
CA LEU A 111 -17.60 0.66 1.63
C LEU A 111 -18.46 -0.12 2.64
N THR A 112 -17.99 -1.30 3.02
CA THR A 112 -18.58 -2.14 4.07
C THR A 112 -17.63 -2.30 5.25
N GLY A 113 -18.13 -2.81 6.37
CA GLY A 113 -17.34 -2.91 7.62
C GLY A 113 -17.41 -1.64 8.48
N THR A 114 -18.40 -0.79 8.23
CA THR A 114 -18.69 0.37 9.08
C THR A 114 -19.05 -0.10 10.48
N LYS A 115 -18.60 0.65 11.49
CA LYS A 115 -18.99 0.43 12.89
C LYS A 115 -20.50 0.60 13.02
N GLN A 116 -21.16 -0.32 13.73
CA GLN A 116 -22.58 -0.18 14.07
C GLN A 116 -22.81 1.09 14.90
N ASN A 117 -23.87 1.81 14.60
CA ASN A 117 -24.21 3.09 15.22
C ASN A 117 -23.11 4.14 15.07
N ALA A 118 -22.41 4.15 13.93
CA ALA A 118 -21.52 5.25 13.59
C ALA A 118 -22.31 6.57 13.49
N SER A 119 -21.66 7.69 13.81
CA SER A 119 -22.28 9.00 13.65
C SER A 119 -22.56 9.28 12.18
N PHE A 120 -23.69 9.91 11.88
CA PHE A 120 -23.99 10.36 10.54
C PHE A 120 -23.04 11.49 10.13
N ASP A 121 -22.30 11.26 9.05
CA ASP A 121 -21.31 12.16 8.47
C ASP A 121 -21.67 12.61 7.04
N GLY A 122 -22.91 12.32 6.60
CA GLY A 122 -23.34 12.50 5.20
C GLY A 122 -23.07 11.29 4.31
N HIS A 123 -22.32 10.30 4.79
CA HIS A 123 -21.89 9.13 4.03
C HIS A 123 -22.29 7.80 4.68
N TYR A 124 -22.58 7.77 5.98
CA TYR A 124 -23.04 6.58 6.70
C TYR A 124 -24.55 6.32 6.55
N PHE A 125 -24.90 5.10 6.15
CA PHE A 125 -26.29 4.66 6.00
C PHE A 125 -26.52 3.36 6.77
N PRO A 126 -27.29 3.41 7.89
CA PRO A 126 -27.56 2.23 8.69
C PRO A 126 -28.60 1.32 8.04
N THR A 127 -28.53 0.03 8.37
CA THR A 127 -29.52 -0.99 7.99
C THR A 127 -30.15 -1.59 9.23
N SER A 128 -31.40 -2.05 9.14
CA SER A 128 -32.09 -2.71 10.26
C SER A 128 -31.44 -4.02 10.72
N ARG A 129 -30.46 -4.55 9.98
CA ARG A 129 -29.78 -5.83 10.23
C ARG A 129 -28.30 -5.67 10.60
N GLY A 130 -27.82 -4.44 10.77
CA GLY A 130 -26.44 -4.16 11.20
C GLY A 130 -25.36 -4.36 10.12
N ASN A 131 -25.74 -4.44 8.85
CA ASN A 131 -24.86 -4.42 7.68
C ASN A 131 -24.77 -3.01 7.10
N ASP A 132 -24.40 -2.06 7.95
CA ASP A 132 -24.36 -0.65 7.58
C ASP A 132 -23.29 -0.41 6.50
N GLN A 133 -23.49 0.64 5.71
CA GLN A 133 -22.66 0.93 4.56
C GLN A 133 -22.28 2.41 4.54
N TRP A 134 -21.11 2.68 3.98
CA TRP A 134 -20.66 4.03 3.69
C TRP A 134 -20.75 4.26 2.18
N PHE A 135 -21.25 5.42 1.78
CA PHE A 135 -21.41 5.82 0.39
C PHE A 135 -20.76 7.18 0.15
N GLY A 136 -19.96 7.29 -0.91
CA GLY A 136 -19.34 8.56 -1.29
C GLY A 136 -18.83 8.53 -2.72
N MET A 137 -18.27 9.66 -3.16
CA MET A 137 -17.52 9.74 -4.40
C MET A 137 -16.12 9.16 -4.19
N ILE A 138 -15.42 8.79 -5.26
CA ILE A 138 -14.04 8.31 -5.14
C ILE A 138 -13.13 9.34 -4.45
N GLU A 139 -13.38 10.63 -4.71
CA GLU A 139 -12.64 11.74 -4.11
C GLU A 139 -12.89 11.88 -2.61
N ASP A 140 -13.98 11.32 -2.08
CA ASP A 140 -14.24 11.33 -0.64
C ASP A 140 -13.29 10.39 0.11
N LEU A 141 -12.60 9.45 -0.58
CA LEU A 141 -11.58 8.60 0.04
C LEU A 141 -10.42 9.43 0.60
N TRP A 142 -10.07 10.55 -0.03
CA TRP A 142 -9.03 11.47 0.45
C TRP A 142 -9.37 12.09 1.82
N LYS A 143 -10.65 12.14 2.18
CA LYS A 143 -11.12 12.64 3.48
C LYS A 143 -10.86 11.65 4.62
N LEU A 144 -10.50 10.40 4.33
CA LEU A 144 -10.26 9.38 5.34
C LEU A 144 -8.95 9.59 6.12
N GLY A 145 -8.07 10.47 5.64
CA GLY A 145 -6.85 10.88 6.31
C GLY A 145 -5.67 10.98 5.36
N LYS A 146 -4.66 11.77 5.74
CA LYS A 146 -3.42 11.84 4.96
C LYS A 146 -2.70 10.48 4.95
N PRO A 147 -2.07 10.11 3.82
CA PRO A 147 -1.16 8.98 3.74
C PRO A 147 -0.08 9.04 4.83
N ARG A 148 0.11 7.92 5.53
CA ARG A 148 1.16 7.73 6.53
C ARG A 148 1.45 6.25 6.69
N GLY A 149 2.54 5.95 7.39
CA GLY A 149 2.89 4.57 7.73
C GLY A 149 4.37 4.45 8.04
N GLU A 150 4.79 3.23 8.35
CA GLU A 150 6.17 2.87 8.61
C GLU A 150 6.50 1.54 7.96
N GLY A 151 7.77 1.33 7.68
CA GLY A 151 8.22 0.04 7.18
C GLY A 151 9.71 0.02 6.96
N ALA A 152 10.21 -1.00 6.27
CA ALA A 152 11.64 -1.10 6.01
C ALA A 152 11.93 -1.78 4.67
N LEU A 153 13.07 -1.41 4.09
CA LEU A 153 13.70 -2.16 2.99
C LEU A 153 14.23 -3.49 3.51
N TRP A 154 14.89 -3.42 4.67
CA TRP A 154 15.38 -4.54 5.47
C TRP A 154 15.18 -4.22 6.95
N LYS A 155 14.88 -5.24 7.75
CA LYS A 155 14.73 -5.18 9.21
C LYS A 155 15.47 -6.36 9.80
N GLU A 156 16.67 -6.09 10.30
CA GLU A 156 17.60 -7.09 10.86
C GLU A 156 17.92 -8.23 9.88
N ASN A 157 17.95 -7.93 8.57
CA ASN A 157 18.27 -8.92 7.56
C ASN A 157 19.77 -8.98 7.32
N TYR A 158 20.29 -10.20 7.13
CA TYR A 158 21.60 -10.40 6.52
C TYR A 158 21.50 -10.12 5.01
N VAL A 159 22.35 -9.24 4.52
CA VAL A 159 22.41 -8.81 3.12
C VAL A 159 23.79 -9.09 2.55
N ASN A 160 23.88 -9.47 1.28
CA ASN A 160 25.14 -9.73 0.61
C ASN A 160 25.79 -8.45 0.08
N THR A 161 27.09 -8.51 -0.20
CA THR A 161 27.82 -7.41 -0.88
C THR A 161 27.13 -7.05 -2.20
N ASN A 162 26.87 -5.76 -2.41
CA ASN A 162 26.18 -5.20 -3.58
C ASN A 162 24.73 -5.66 -3.77
N GLU A 163 24.11 -6.24 -2.74
CA GLU A 163 22.70 -6.60 -2.80
C GLU A 163 21.83 -5.34 -2.91
N ILE A 164 20.86 -5.39 -3.82
CA ILE A 164 19.88 -4.33 -4.04
C ILE A 164 18.58 -4.73 -3.36
N SER A 165 18.04 -3.87 -2.51
CA SER A 165 16.76 -4.12 -1.85
C SER A 165 15.60 -4.16 -2.86
N LEU A 166 14.48 -4.75 -2.44
CA LEU A 166 13.21 -4.48 -3.11
C LEU A 166 12.91 -2.98 -3.10
N THR A 167 12.17 -2.56 -4.12
CA THR A 167 11.74 -1.18 -4.30
C THR A 167 10.68 -0.80 -3.26
N TYR A 168 10.79 0.38 -2.64
CA TYR A 168 9.86 0.88 -1.62
C TYR A 168 9.23 2.20 -2.03
N LEU A 169 7.91 2.30 -1.81
CA LEU A 169 7.14 3.48 -2.20
C LEU A 169 7.60 4.71 -1.43
N MET A 170 7.92 5.77 -2.18
CA MET A 170 8.42 7.03 -1.63
C MET A 170 7.45 8.17 -1.88
N THR A 171 6.72 8.20 -2.99
CA THR A 171 5.78 9.31 -3.30
C THR A 171 4.52 9.32 -2.42
N GLY A 172 3.87 10.48 -2.33
CA GLY A 172 2.52 10.64 -1.76
C GLY A 172 2.45 10.82 -0.24
N TYR A 173 3.58 11.00 0.44
CA TYR A 173 3.66 11.32 1.87
C TYR A 173 4.19 12.74 2.08
N ASP A 174 3.81 13.43 3.16
CA ASP A 174 4.27 14.81 3.39
C ASP A 174 5.71 14.83 3.92
N LYS A 175 5.96 14.04 4.96
CA LYS A 175 7.26 13.95 5.65
C LYS A 175 7.79 12.54 5.65
N LYS A 176 9.10 12.41 5.48
CA LYS A 176 9.77 11.13 5.33
C LYS A 176 11.06 11.14 6.13
N THR A 177 11.28 10.10 6.91
CA THR A 177 12.54 9.89 7.64
C THR A 177 13.01 8.48 7.33
N VAL A 178 14.29 8.33 6.96
CA VAL A 178 14.96 7.03 6.92
C VAL A 178 15.84 6.87 8.15
N SER A 179 15.84 5.68 8.74
CA SER A 179 16.71 5.29 9.83
C SER A 179 17.53 4.07 9.42
N ILE A 180 18.84 4.12 9.63
CA ILE A 180 19.76 3.05 9.22
C ILE A 180 20.57 2.61 10.44
N THR A 181 20.57 1.30 10.70
CA THR A 181 21.38 0.65 11.73
C THR A 181 22.04 -0.59 11.11
N ALA A 182 23.34 -0.76 11.31
CA ALA A 182 24.08 -1.93 10.81
C ALA A 182 24.93 -2.55 11.93
N ASP A 183 25.25 -3.83 11.80
CA ASP A 183 26.19 -4.55 12.69
C ASP A 183 27.67 -4.21 12.44
N THR A 184 27.96 -3.49 11.36
CA THR A 184 29.30 -3.12 10.94
C THR A 184 29.33 -1.70 10.38
N ASN A 185 30.50 -1.05 10.39
CA ASN A 185 30.67 0.26 9.75
C ASN A 185 30.48 0.09 8.23
N ILE A 186 29.55 0.78 7.59
CA ILE A 186 29.27 0.54 6.17
C ILE A 186 28.72 1.79 5.48
N ASN A 187 29.09 2.00 4.23
CA ASN A 187 28.36 2.91 3.35
C ASN A 187 27.14 2.23 2.74
N VAL A 188 25.99 2.84 2.95
CA VAL A 188 24.75 2.48 2.28
C VAL A 188 24.46 3.52 1.21
N THR A 189 24.25 3.09 -0.03
CA THR A 189 23.82 3.98 -1.10
C THR A 189 22.31 3.87 -1.27
N LEU A 190 21.59 4.96 -0.99
CA LEU A 190 20.19 5.08 -1.35
C LEU A 190 20.08 5.47 -2.83
N GLN A 191 19.23 4.75 -3.56
CA GLN A 191 18.88 5.05 -4.94
C GLN A 191 17.42 5.43 -5.04
N VAL A 192 17.14 6.47 -5.79
CA VAL A 192 15.80 7.01 -6.00
C VAL A 192 15.43 6.92 -7.48
N ASN A 193 14.16 6.67 -7.74
CA ASN A 193 13.63 6.59 -9.09
C ASN A 193 12.86 7.86 -9.41
N VAL A 194 13.50 8.74 -10.16
CA VAL A 194 12.98 10.06 -10.52
C VAL A 194 12.01 9.88 -11.68
N GLU A 195 10.76 10.32 -11.49
CA GLU A 195 9.70 10.32 -12.51
C GLU A 195 9.46 8.98 -13.23
N LEU A 196 9.85 7.84 -12.66
CA LEU A 196 9.82 6.53 -13.35
C LEU A 196 10.83 6.38 -14.51
N HIS A 197 11.80 7.29 -14.67
CA HIS A 197 12.72 7.33 -15.81
C HIS A 197 14.12 6.75 -15.56
N GLY A 198 14.41 6.22 -14.36
CA GLY A 198 15.68 5.57 -14.07
C GLY A 198 16.11 5.69 -12.62
N TRP A 199 17.13 4.92 -12.23
CA TRP A 199 17.65 4.92 -10.87
C TRP A 199 18.85 5.87 -10.74
N HIS A 200 18.80 6.77 -9.77
CA HIS A 200 19.84 7.74 -9.48
C HIS A 200 20.35 7.56 -8.05
N ASN A 201 21.66 7.68 -7.84
CA ASN A 201 22.21 7.70 -6.49
C ASN A 201 21.79 9.00 -5.81
N TYR A 202 21.18 8.90 -4.64
CA TYR A 202 20.77 10.06 -3.86
C TYR A 202 21.95 10.60 -3.04
N LYS A 203 22.33 9.86 -2.00
CA LYS A 203 23.45 10.20 -1.12
C LYS A 203 23.97 8.94 -0.42
N PRO A 204 25.30 8.75 -0.31
CA PRO A 204 25.85 7.72 0.55
C PRO A 204 25.61 8.08 2.02
N MET A 205 25.15 7.09 2.79
CA MET A 205 24.90 7.19 4.23
C MET A 205 25.91 6.31 4.96
N GLN A 206 26.71 6.91 5.84
CA GLN A 206 27.68 6.19 6.66
C GLN A 206 27.00 5.67 7.92
N ALA A 207 26.77 4.36 7.98
CA ALA A 207 26.33 3.69 9.19
C ALA A 207 27.55 3.28 10.03
N ILE A 208 27.50 3.56 11.33
CA ILE A 208 28.50 3.09 12.31
C ILE A 208 27.89 1.90 13.04
N ALA A 209 28.69 0.86 13.25
CA ALA A 209 28.26 -0.39 13.90
C ALA A 209 27.51 -0.10 15.21
N GLY A 210 26.30 -0.66 15.33
CA GLY A 210 25.45 -0.55 16.52
C GLY A 210 24.81 0.83 16.74
N SER A 211 25.09 1.83 15.90
CA SER A 211 24.49 3.16 15.98
C SER A 211 23.40 3.34 14.93
N THR A 212 22.35 4.07 15.28
CA THR A 212 21.29 4.46 14.34
C THR A 212 21.55 5.86 13.81
N ILE A 213 21.60 6.00 12.49
CA ILE A 213 21.56 7.30 11.83
C ILE A 213 20.12 7.60 11.40
N HIS A 214 19.72 8.86 11.51
CA HIS A 214 18.43 9.35 11.04
C HIS A 214 18.64 10.43 9.99
N TYR A 215 17.91 10.32 8.89
CA TYR A 215 17.91 11.33 7.84
C TYR A 215 16.49 11.70 7.46
N VAL A 216 16.20 13.01 7.51
CA VAL A 216 14.91 13.59 7.13
C VAL A 216 15.02 14.10 5.70
N PHE A 217 14.14 13.64 4.82
CA PHE A 217 14.07 14.14 3.46
C PHE A 217 13.45 15.54 3.45
N SER A 218 13.80 16.37 2.47
CA SER A 218 13.22 17.71 2.34
C SER A 218 11.71 17.64 2.17
N ASP A 219 11.00 18.65 2.68
CA ASP A 219 9.57 18.79 2.46
C ASP A 219 9.25 18.76 0.95
N GLY A 220 8.23 18.01 0.56
CA GLY A 220 7.85 17.83 -0.84
C GLY A 220 8.77 16.94 -1.67
N TYR A 221 9.79 16.29 -1.08
CA TYR A 221 10.59 15.29 -1.78
C TYR A 221 9.69 14.13 -2.23
N SER A 222 9.59 13.93 -3.55
CA SER A 222 8.54 13.11 -4.17
C SER A 222 9.03 12.25 -5.34
N ASP A 223 10.29 11.79 -5.28
CA ASP A 223 10.69 10.68 -6.15
C ASP A 223 9.80 9.48 -5.90
N HIS A 224 9.50 8.72 -6.95
CA HIS A 224 8.43 7.73 -6.89
C HIS A 224 8.82 6.55 -5.99
N TRP A 225 10.05 6.08 -6.19
CA TRP A 225 10.57 4.89 -5.53
C TRP A 225 11.93 5.13 -4.89
N ILE A 226 12.21 4.37 -3.83
CA ILE A 226 13.53 4.29 -3.20
C ILE A 226 13.96 2.83 -3.02
N ARG A 227 15.27 2.58 -3.11
CA ARG A 227 15.91 1.30 -2.76
C ARG A 227 17.29 1.55 -2.17
N ALA A 228 17.89 0.53 -1.60
CA ALA A 228 19.23 0.60 -1.03
C ALA A 228 20.18 -0.40 -1.70
N VAL A 229 21.45 -0.02 -1.76
CA VAL A 229 22.58 -0.88 -2.13
C VAL A 229 23.60 -0.83 -1.02
N VAL A 230 24.03 -1.99 -0.53
CA VAL A 230 25.06 -2.12 0.51
C VAL A 230 26.41 -2.46 -0.13
N GLU A 231 27.49 -1.77 0.26
CA GLU A 231 28.81 -1.99 -0.35
C GLU A 231 29.46 -3.33 0.04
N ARG A 232 29.03 -3.94 1.15
CA ARG A 232 29.55 -5.20 1.69
C ARG A 232 28.48 -5.95 2.49
N ALA A 233 28.68 -7.25 2.66
CA ALA A 233 27.76 -8.06 3.45
C ALA A 233 27.71 -7.61 4.92
N CYS A 234 26.51 -7.55 5.47
CA CYS A 234 26.23 -7.13 6.85
C CYS A 234 24.82 -7.55 7.29
N THR A 235 24.54 -7.40 8.59
CA THR A 235 23.16 -7.40 9.10
C THR A 235 22.70 -5.95 9.23
N ILE A 236 21.58 -5.60 8.61
CA ILE A 236 21.14 -4.21 8.50
C ILE A 236 19.64 -4.03 8.66
N THR A 237 19.27 -2.89 9.26
CA THR A 237 17.92 -2.33 9.24
C THR A 237 17.96 -0.99 8.51
N ILE A 238 17.11 -0.85 7.49
CA ILE A 238 16.85 0.42 6.81
C ILE A 238 15.35 0.66 6.84
N SER A 239 14.89 1.39 7.85
CA SER A 239 13.47 1.67 8.08
C SER A 239 13.09 3.08 7.69
N PHE A 240 11.81 3.26 7.40
CA PHE A 240 11.20 4.51 6.98
C PHE A 240 10.00 4.82 7.86
N LYS A 241 9.83 6.10 8.13
CA LYS A 241 8.63 6.66 8.74
C LYS A 241 8.06 7.74 7.83
N TYR A 242 6.78 7.60 7.53
CA TYR A 242 5.99 8.50 6.70
C TYR A 242 4.87 9.15 7.51
N GLN A 243 4.73 10.47 7.37
CA GLN A 243 3.78 11.29 8.12
C GLN A 243 3.13 12.35 7.24
#